data_AF-A0A640S2K9-F1
#
_entry.id   AF-A0A640S2K9-F1
#
_cell.length_a   1.000
_cell.length_b   1.000
_cell.length_c   1.000
_cell.angle_alpha   90.00
_cell.angle_beta   90.00
_cell.angle_gamma   90.00
#
_symmetry.space_group_name_H-M   'P 1'
#
loop_
_entity.id
_entity.type
_entity.pdbx_description
1 polymer ?
#
loop_
_entity_poly.entity_id
_entity_poly.type
_entity_poly.pdbx_seq_one_letter_code
_entity_poly.pdbx_strand_id
1 'polypeptide(L)'
;MVMQDGGTVDIRPGADPGRAAAEHRGAYLATALSLALYAGVLFAWTVYGLVQGDGSVWDFLEGLFNPAASPAAQIVGPYEWAFTAGLLVIAGLALARRRVARSAALLSGFVLLAVSLREGVGLFDAAYRDQYSNDTLGSWVLATRGLGLVVALVVLFALFPATERRRGEQPSAPGAAGPEVWWLRSSRICGVLFLLMCVARIGWTVHTVTAPEVDSGDYLHRVVDGSVIGTLDLAAPQEFTTVGSVLVLLILGVLALRGRREVRGALMVFAALELYMTVRTVVLLTVTDFFNRSFETPEGALSLVTTAYALAGMTSVVVLTTGRAFGPYSGLRPEGVRTAAVGRGGGV
;
A
#
# COMPACT_ATOMS: atom_id res chain seq x y z
N MET A 1 23.41 60.36 -15.30
CA MET A 1 22.89 59.29 -16.17
C MET A 1 23.26 57.98 -15.48
N VAL A 2 22.31 57.36 -14.77
CA VAL A 2 22.56 56.21 -13.90
C VAL A 2 22.05 54.97 -14.65
N MET A 3 22.97 54.08 -15.04
CA MET A 3 22.64 52.77 -15.58
C MET A 3 22.01 51.94 -14.46
N GLN A 4 20.74 51.58 -14.62
CA GLN A 4 20.11 50.52 -13.83
C GLN A 4 20.75 49.20 -14.26
N ASP A 5 21.59 48.65 -13.40
CA ASP A 5 22.11 47.30 -13.55
C ASP A 5 20.95 46.32 -13.68
N GLY A 6 21.03 45.50 -14.74
CA GLY A 6 20.03 44.52 -15.10
C GLY A 6 19.74 43.60 -13.94
N GLY A 7 18.57 43.80 -13.33
CA GLY A 7 17.99 42.86 -12.39
C GLY A 7 17.77 41.54 -13.11
N THR A 8 18.72 40.63 -12.97
CA THR A 8 18.54 39.21 -13.27
C THR A 8 17.39 38.73 -12.40
N VAL A 9 16.21 38.66 -13.01
CA VAL A 9 15.05 38.03 -12.42
C VAL A 9 15.46 36.59 -12.12
N ASP A 10 15.71 36.28 -10.84
CA ASP A 10 15.99 34.93 -10.36
C ASP A 10 14.69 34.12 -10.53
N ILE A 11 14.44 33.67 -11.76
CA ILE A 11 13.35 32.74 -12.10
C ILE A 11 13.79 31.38 -11.54
N ARG A 12 13.72 31.23 -10.22
CA ARG A 12 13.78 29.91 -9.63
C ARG A 12 12.52 29.18 -10.09
N PRO A 13 12.64 28.07 -10.84
CA PRO A 13 11.47 27.27 -11.18
C PRO A 13 10.71 26.98 -9.88
N GLY A 14 9.45 27.38 -9.83
CA GLY A 14 8.61 27.21 -8.65
C GLY A 14 8.67 25.76 -8.16
N ALA A 15 8.59 25.57 -6.85
CA ALA A 15 8.67 24.24 -6.25
C ALA A 15 7.63 23.30 -6.88
N ASP A 16 8.07 22.19 -7.48
CA ASP A 16 7.19 21.15 -8.03
C ASP A 16 6.20 20.71 -6.92
N PRO A 17 4.89 20.93 -7.09
CA PRO A 17 3.89 20.68 -6.05
C PRO A 17 3.84 19.19 -5.64
N GLY A 18 4.37 18.28 -6.46
CA GLY A 18 4.43 16.85 -6.15
C GLY A 18 5.68 16.40 -5.37
N ARG A 19 6.68 17.27 -5.20
CA ARG A 19 7.93 16.96 -4.49
C ARG A 19 7.90 17.45 -3.04
N ALA A 20 8.51 16.66 -2.17
CA ALA A 20 8.68 16.99 -0.76
C ALA A 20 9.67 18.14 -0.58
N ALA A 21 9.53 18.89 0.52
CA ALA A 21 10.46 19.97 0.87
C ALA A 21 11.92 19.47 0.93
N ALA A 22 12.86 20.31 0.47
CA ALA A 22 14.29 19.94 0.42
C ALA A 22 14.87 19.60 1.81
N GLU A 23 14.30 20.20 2.87
CA GLU A 23 14.64 19.97 4.28
C GLU A 23 14.46 18.50 4.69
N HIS A 24 13.54 17.75 4.06
CA HIS A 24 13.27 16.35 4.38
C HIS A 24 14.05 15.36 3.51
N ARG A 25 15.01 15.82 2.70
CA ARG A 25 15.79 14.95 1.78
C ARG A 25 16.43 13.76 2.50
N GLY A 26 17.00 13.98 3.68
CA GLY A 26 17.65 12.92 4.48
C GLY A 26 16.66 11.82 4.89
N ALA A 27 15.49 12.21 5.40
CA ALA A 27 14.46 11.27 5.84
C ALA A 27 13.93 10.40 4.69
N TYR A 28 13.68 11.00 3.52
CA TYR A 28 13.23 10.29 2.33
C TYR A 28 14.30 9.34 1.77
N LEU A 29 15.57 9.75 1.79
CA LEU A 29 16.68 8.90 1.36
C LEU A 29 16.90 7.72 2.30
N ALA A 30 16.89 7.95 3.62
CA ALA A 30 16.99 6.88 4.61
C ALA A 30 15.85 5.86 4.45
N THR A 31 14.61 6.35 4.32
CA THR A 31 13.44 5.52 4.03
C THR A 31 13.64 4.70 2.75
N ALA A 32 14.05 5.33 1.65
CA ALA A 32 14.24 4.65 0.37
C ALA A 32 15.28 3.53 0.47
N LEU A 33 16.43 3.80 1.10
CA LEU A 33 17.48 2.81 1.27
C LEU A 33 17.04 1.66 2.19
N SER A 34 16.40 1.96 3.32
CA SER A 34 15.93 0.93 4.26
C SER A 34 14.86 0.02 3.64
N LEU A 35 13.88 0.59 2.93
CA LEU A 35 12.86 -0.19 2.24
C LEU A 35 13.43 -1.01 1.07
N ALA A 36 14.36 -0.43 0.29
CA ALA A 36 15.02 -1.15 -0.80
C ALA A 36 15.89 -2.30 -0.28
N LEU A 37 16.60 -2.10 0.82
CA LEU A 37 17.40 -3.14 1.47
C LEU A 37 16.53 -4.30 1.91
N TYR A 38 15.45 -4.02 2.64
CA TYR A 38 14.54 -5.07 3.12
C TYR A 38 13.85 -5.80 1.97
N ALA A 39 13.39 -5.07 0.95
CA ALA A 39 12.81 -5.66 -0.25
C ALA A 39 13.83 -6.54 -1.00
N GLY A 40 15.10 -6.13 -1.05
CA GLY A 40 16.18 -6.95 -1.62
C GLY A 40 16.39 -8.26 -0.86
N VAL A 41 16.28 -8.25 0.47
CA VAL A 41 16.36 -9.47 1.29
C VAL A 41 15.16 -10.40 1.02
N LEU A 42 13.93 -9.87 0.97
CA LEU A 42 12.76 -10.69 0.63
C LEU A 42 12.82 -11.26 -0.79
N PHE A 43 13.35 -10.48 -1.74
CA PHE A 43 13.60 -10.95 -3.09
C PHE A 43 14.62 -12.10 -3.09
N ALA A 44 15.71 -11.97 -2.34
CA ALA A 44 16.72 -13.03 -2.19
C ALA A 44 16.12 -14.31 -1.58
N TRP A 45 15.25 -14.19 -0.57
CA TRP A 45 14.53 -15.33 0.00
C TRP A 45 13.69 -16.07 -1.03
N THR A 46 13.09 -15.35 -1.96
CA THR A 46 12.35 -16.07 -2.98
C THR A 46 13.24 -16.69 -4.03
N VAL A 47 14.29 -15.99 -4.49
CA VAL A 47 15.26 -16.61 -5.40
C VAL A 47 15.80 -17.91 -4.77
N TYR A 48 16.07 -17.88 -3.47
CA TYR A 48 16.45 -19.06 -2.71
C TYR A 48 15.37 -20.16 -2.75
N GLY A 49 14.10 -19.82 -2.46
CA GLY A 49 12.99 -20.78 -2.54
C GLY A 49 12.80 -21.39 -3.94
N LEU A 50 13.02 -20.61 -5.01
CA LEU A 50 12.98 -21.11 -6.39
C LEU A 50 14.11 -22.09 -6.69
N VAL A 51 15.33 -21.77 -6.26
CA VAL A 51 16.50 -22.63 -6.46
C VAL A 51 16.37 -23.93 -5.66
N GLN A 52 15.78 -23.88 -4.46
CA GLN A 52 15.54 -25.09 -3.64
C GLN A 52 14.40 -25.96 -4.15
N GLY A 53 13.33 -25.36 -4.70
CA GLY A 53 12.11 -26.10 -5.06
C GLY A 53 12.19 -26.90 -6.36
N ASP A 54 13.37 -27.02 -6.99
CA ASP A 54 13.59 -27.57 -8.34
C ASP A 54 12.65 -27.01 -9.42
N GLY A 55 12.00 -25.87 -9.14
CA GLY A 55 10.99 -25.25 -9.98
C GLY A 55 11.60 -24.37 -11.06
N SER A 56 10.94 -24.28 -12.22
CA SER A 56 11.36 -23.36 -13.27
C SER A 56 10.91 -21.93 -12.95
N VAL A 57 11.61 -20.94 -13.53
CA VAL A 57 11.18 -19.53 -13.49
C VAL A 57 9.77 -19.37 -14.08
N TRP A 58 9.38 -20.24 -15.00
CA TRP A 58 8.05 -20.23 -15.58
C TRP A 58 6.98 -20.65 -14.57
N ASP A 59 7.24 -21.69 -13.77
CA ASP A 59 6.31 -22.14 -12.71
C ASP A 59 6.11 -21.05 -11.65
N PHE A 60 7.15 -20.27 -11.37
CA PHE A 60 7.04 -19.08 -10.53
C PHE A 60 6.12 -18.02 -11.15
N LEU A 61 6.36 -17.68 -12.42
CA LEU A 61 5.56 -16.68 -13.14
C LEU A 61 4.10 -17.11 -13.26
N GLU A 62 3.84 -18.41 -13.46
CA GLU A 62 2.50 -18.97 -13.44
C GLU A 62 1.90 -18.88 -12.03
N GLY A 63 2.65 -19.25 -10.99
CA GLY A 63 2.25 -19.18 -9.59
C GLY A 63 1.91 -17.76 -9.07
N LEU A 64 2.45 -16.72 -9.71
CA LEU A 64 2.09 -15.32 -9.43
C LEU A 64 0.61 -15.05 -9.70
N PHE A 65 -0.01 -15.73 -10.66
CA PHE A 65 -1.40 -15.52 -11.06
C PHE A 65 -2.29 -16.73 -10.77
N ASN A 66 -1.79 -17.93 -11.02
CA ASN A 66 -2.48 -19.19 -10.83
C ASN A 66 -2.04 -19.84 -9.50
N PRO A 67 -2.82 -19.70 -8.41
CA PRO A 67 -2.50 -20.34 -7.14
C PRO A 67 -2.47 -21.88 -7.22
N ALA A 68 -3.12 -22.50 -8.22
CA ALA A 68 -3.09 -23.95 -8.39
C ALA A 68 -1.79 -24.45 -9.04
N ALA A 69 -1.03 -23.59 -9.72
CA ALA A 69 0.26 -23.92 -10.32
C ALA A 69 1.44 -23.77 -9.35
N SER A 70 1.21 -23.20 -8.17
CA SER A 70 2.28 -22.91 -7.22
C SER A 70 2.78 -24.20 -6.56
N PRO A 71 4.07 -24.56 -6.68
CA PRO A 71 4.64 -25.65 -5.89
C PRO A 71 4.51 -25.32 -4.40
N ALA A 72 4.24 -26.36 -3.60
CA ALA A 72 3.88 -26.28 -2.18
C ALA A 72 5.01 -25.80 -1.23
N ALA A 73 6.14 -25.35 -1.75
CA ALA A 73 7.34 -24.98 -0.98
C ALA A 73 7.72 -23.49 -1.16
N GLN A 74 6.75 -22.59 -1.21
CA GLN A 74 7.06 -21.16 -1.24
C GLN A 74 7.35 -20.65 0.18
N ILE A 75 8.63 -20.40 0.46
CA ILE A 75 9.11 -19.70 1.68
C ILE A 75 8.51 -18.28 1.81
N VAL A 76 7.99 -17.73 0.70
CA VAL A 76 7.43 -16.39 0.62
C VAL A 76 6.07 -16.50 -0.04
N GLY A 77 5.02 -16.18 0.71
CA GLY A 77 3.65 -16.22 0.22
C GLY A 77 3.33 -15.10 -0.78
N PRO A 78 2.13 -15.16 -1.38
CA PRO A 78 1.66 -14.17 -2.36
C PRO A 78 1.55 -12.75 -1.78
N TYR A 79 1.21 -12.62 -0.49
CA TYR A 79 1.12 -11.33 0.19
C TYR A 79 2.51 -10.70 0.32
N GLU A 80 3.51 -11.50 0.69
CA GLU A 80 4.88 -11.08 0.93
C GLU A 80 5.54 -10.63 -0.37
N TRP A 81 5.25 -11.31 -1.48
CA TRP A 81 5.68 -10.87 -2.80
C TRP A 81 5.07 -9.55 -3.25
N ALA A 82 3.75 -9.43 -3.13
CA ALA A 82 3.05 -8.19 -3.46
C ALA A 82 3.56 -7.04 -2.58
N PHE A 83 3.81 -7.33 -1.30
CA PHE A 83 4.40 -6.38 -0.37
C PHE A 83 5.83 -5.99 -0.77
N THR A 84 6.68 -6.95 -1.16
CA THR A 84 8.04 -6.71 -1.66
C THR A 84 8.04 -5.78 -2.88
N ALA A 85 7.18 -6.04 -3.86
CA ALA A 85 7.01 -5.16 -5.02
C ALA A 85 6.53 -3.75 -4.59
N GLY A 86 5.59 -3.68 -3.65
CA GLY A 86 5.12 -2.44 -3.04
C GLY A 86 6.27 -1.66 -2.38
N LEU A 87 7.13 -2.32 -1.63
CA LEU A 87 8.30 -1.71 -0.98
C LEU A 87 9.28 -1.11 -2.00
N LEU A 88 9.56 -1.81 -3.10
CA LEU A 88 10.43 -1.29 -4.18
C LEU A 88 9.83 -0.05 -4.84
N VAL A 89 8.52 -0.05 -5.12
CA VAL A 89 7.82 1.12 -5.67
C VAL A 89 7.87 2.29 -4.70
N ILE A 90 7.59 2.06 -3.42
CA ILE A 90 7.65 3.09 -2.38
C ILE A 90 9.08 3.63 -2.25
N ALA A 91 10.09 2.77 -2.26
CA ALA A 91 11.49 3.16 -2.20
C ALA A 91 11.86 4.06 -3.40
N GLY A 92 11.46 3.69 -4.62
CA GLY A 92 11.65 4.53 -5.81
C GLY A 92 10.94 5.88 -5.72
N LEU A 93 9.69 5.89 -5.25
CA LEU A 93 8.94 7.14 -5.03
C LEU A 93 9.59 8.01 -3.94
N ALA A 94 10.12 7.39 -2.88
CA ALA A 94 10.82 8.08 -1.80
C ALA A 94 12.16 8.65 -2.28
N LEU A 95 12.92 7.92 -3.10
CA LEU A 95 14.15 8.38 -3.73
C LEU A 95 13.88 9.58 -4.66
N ALA A 96 12.77 9.53 -5.39
CA ALA A 96 12.27 10.65 -6.20
C ALA A 96 11.64 11.79 -5.36
N ARG A 97 11.63 11.67 -4.03
CA ARG A 97 11.06 12.62 -3.06
C ARG A 97 9.61 12.98 -3.36
N ARG A 98 8.81 12.01 -3.80
CA ARG A 98 7.38 12.23 -4.04
C ARG A 98 6.63 12.28 -2.72
N ARG A 99 5.79 13.29 -2.50
CA ARG A 99 5.00 13.42 -1.25
C ARG A 99 4.13 12.20 -0.97
N VAL A 100 3.62 11.57 -2.04
CA VAL A 100 2.82 10.34 -1.99
C VAL A 100 3.57 9.17 -1.34
N ALA A 101 4.91 9.12 -1.43
CA ALA A 101 5.70 8.05 -0.83
C ALA A 101 5.59 8.02 0.70
N ARG A 102 5.31 9.16 1.34
CA ARG A 102 5.32 9.28 2.80
C ARG A 102 4.29 8.39 3.48
N SER A 103 3.02 8.51 3.11
CA SER A 103 1.98 7.70 3.74
C SER A 103 2.06 6.23 3.38
N ALA A 104 2.48 5.92 2.15
CA ALA A 104 2.75 4.55 1.76
C ALA A 104 3.88 3.94 2.61
N ALA A 105 4.98 4.66 2.77
CA ALA A 105 6.10 4.22 3.60
C ALA A 105 5.71 4.10 5.09
N LEU A 106 4.95 5.05 5.63
CA LEU A 106 4.45 4.96 7.01
C LEU A 106 3.55 3.73 7.20
N LEU A 107 2.64 3.45 6.25
CA LEU A 107 1.83 2.24 6.28
C LEU A 107 2.71 0.99 6.27
N SER A 108 3.68 0.91 5.34
CA SER A 108 4.63 -0.21 5.29
C SER A 108 5.44 -0.35 6.57
N GLY A 109 5.88 0.75 7.18
CA GLY A 109 6.58 0.76 8.46
C GLY A 109 5.72 0.20 9.59
N PHE A 110 4.43 0.56 9.65
CA PHE A 110 3.49 -0.02 10.63
C PHE A 110 3.22 -1.51 10.39
N VAL A 111 3.07 -1.94 9.14
CA VAL A 111 2.88 -3.37 8.81
C VAL A 111 4.12 -4.17 9.21
N LEU A 112 5.33 -3.69 8.89
CA LEU A 112 6.57 -4.32 9.30
C LEU A 112 6.71 -4.38 10.82
N LEU A 113 6.37 -3.29 11.52
CA LEU A 113 6.37 -3.27 12.98
C LEU A 113 5.40 -4.31 13.55
N ALA A 114 4.18 -4.42 13.00
CA ALA A 114 3.19 -5.41 13.45
C ALA A 114 3.68 -6.85 13.26
N VAL A 115 4.29 -7.15 12.10
CA VAL A 115 4.89 -8.47 11.83
C VAL A 115 6.04 -8.76 12.80
N SER A 116 6.93 -7.80 13.05
CA SER A 116 8.04 -7.98 13.98
C SER A 116 7.61 -8.08 15.44
N LEU A 117 6.56 -7.38 15.85
CA LEU A 117 6.00 -7.50 17.21
C LEU A 117 5.36 -8.86 17.43
N ARG A 118 4.60 -9.35 16.44
CA ARG A 118 4.03 -10.70 16.45
C ARG A 118 5.12 -11.76 16.58
N GLU A 119 6.20 -11.62 15.83
CA GLU A 119 7.38 -12.48 15.96
C GLU A 119 7.99 -12.40 17.36
N GLY A 120 8.13 -11.18 17.90
CA GLY A 120 8.60 -10.95 19.27
C GLY A 120 7.74 -11.60 20.34
N VAL A 121 6.41 -11.68 20.14
CA VAL A 121 5.50 -12.43 21.02
C VAL A 121 5.81 -13.92 20.96
N GLY A 122 5.99 -14.48 19.76
CA GLY A 122 6.33 -15.89 19.57
C GLY A 122 7.66 -16.28 20.24
N LEU A 123 8.64 -15.38 20.25
CA LEU A 123 9.94 -15.62 20.92
C LEU A 123 9.84 -15.77 22.45
N PHE A 124 8.70 -15.49 23.09
CA PHE A 124 8.53 -15.82 24.51
C PHE A 124 8.28 -17.31 24.74
N ASP A 125 7.86 -18.07 23.72
CA ASP A 125 7.73 -19.52 23.78
C ASP A 125 9.12 -20.18 23.68
N ALA A 126 9.43 -21.09 24.59
CA ALA A 126 10.71 -21.80 24.62
C ALA A 126 10.84 -22.82 23.47
N ALA A 127 9.77 -23.54 23.14
CA ALA A 127 9.77 -24.49 22.03
C ALA A 127 9.94 -23.77 20.69
N TYR A 128 9.31 -22.61 20.53
CA TYR A 128 9.46 -21.80 19.32
C TYR A 128 10.88 -21.24 19.17
N ARG A 129 11.48 -20.75 20.26
CA ARG A 129 12.90 -20.33 20.26
C ARG A 129 13.85 -21.46 19.88
N ASP A 130 13.57 -22.68 20.33
CA ASP A 130 14.42 -23.84 20.04
C ASP A 130 14.38 -24.22 18.55
N GLN A 131 13.29 -23.94 17.84
CA GLN A 131 13.23 -24.12 16.38
C GLN A 131 14.28 -23.28 15.66
N TYR A 132 14.53 -22.05 16.11
CA TYR A 132 15.53 -21.16 15.49
C TYR A 132 16.97 -21.68 15.59
N SER A 133 17.29 -22.47 16.62
CA SER A 133 18.60 -23.12 16.76
C SER A 133 18.70 -24.44 16.00
N ASN A 134 17.58 -25.14 15.81
CA ASN A 134 17.55 -26.46 15.19
C ASN A 134 17.34 -26.43 13.67
N ASP A 135 16.72 -25.37 13.15
CA ASP A 135 16.58 -25.15 11.71
C ASP A 135 17.83 -24.50 11.13
N THR A 136 18.37 -25.09 10.05
CA THR A 136 19.49 -24.55 9.27
C THR A 136 19.28 -23.10 8.80
N LEU A 137 18.04 -22.71 8.55
CA LEU A 137 17.67 -21.36 8.10
C LEU A 137 17.16 -20.47 9.23
N GLY A 138 17.00 -21.00 10.45
CA GLY A 138 16.40 -20.28 11.57
C GLY A 138 17.12 -18.96 11.85
N SER A 139 18.44 -18.99 11.95
CA SER A 139 19.25 -17.77 12.16
C SER A 139 19.03 -16.69 11.09
N TRP A 140 18.87 -17.09 9.82
CA TRP A 140 18.60 -16.17 8.70
C TRP A 140 17.18 -15.61 8.74
N VAL A 141 16.19 -16.44 9.08
CA VAL A 141 14.79 -16.00 9.26
C VAL A 141 14.71 -14.97 10.39
N LEU A 142 15.35 -15.26 11.54
CA LEU A 142 15.41 -14.34 12.67
C LEU A 142 16.12 -13.02 12.31
N ALA A 143 17.24 -13.08 11.60
CA ALA A 143 17.94 -11.90 11.10
C ALA A 143 17.06 -11.06 10.17
N THR A 144 16.26 -11.71 9.32
CA THR A 144 15.31 -11.05 8.40
C THR A 144 14.20 -10.34 9.18
N ARG A 145 13.62 -11.00 10.19
CA ARG A 145 12.61 -10.39 11.08
C ARG A 145 13.17 -9.22 11.88
N GLY A 146 14.41 -9.35 12.37
CA GLY A 146 15.15 -8.27 13.04
C GLY A 146 15.44 -7.09 12.12
N LEU A 147 15.84 -7.35 10.87
CA LEU A 147 16.02 -6.30 9.85
C LEU A 147 14.69 -5.57 9.58
N GLY A 148 13.59 -6.32 9.47
CA GLY A 148 12.24 -5.75 9.31
C GLY A 148 11.87 -4.77 10.43
N LEU A 149 12.19 -5.12 11.68
CA LEU A 149 11.99 -4.25 12.84
C LEU A 149 12.83 -2.97 12.74
N VAL A 150 14.12 -3.09 12.43
CA VAL A 150 15.02 -1.93 12.29
C VAL A 150 14.52 -1.01 11.18
N VAL A 151 14.13 -1.57 10.03
CA VAL A 151 13.59 -0.82 8.90
C VAL A 151 12.29 -0.12 9.27
N ALA A 152 11.38 -0.81 9.97
CA ALA A 152 10.15 -0.20 10.48
C ALA A 152 10.43 1.02 11.36
N LEU A 153 11.32 0.87 12.34
CA LEU A 153 11.68 1.95 13.26
C LEU A 153 12.32 3.12 12.50
N VAL A 154 13.27 2.87 11.60
CA VAL A 154 13.92 3.92 10.79
C VAL A 154 12.89 4.68 9.96
N VAL A 155 12.00 3.98 9.26
CA VAL A 155 10.97 4.60 8.41
C VAL A 155 10.02 5.46 9.26
N LEU A 156 9.53 4.94 10.38
CA LEU A 156 8.63 5.66 11.28
C LEU A 156 9.32 6.90 11.87
N PHE A 157 10.49 6.74 12.49
CA PHE A 157 11.21 7.87 13.10
C PHE A 157 11.67 8.92 12.09
N ALA A 158 12.02 8.53 10.86
CA ALA A 158 12.41 9.48 9.83
C ALA A 158 11.21 10.28 9.28
N LEU A 159 10.06 9.63 9.05
CA LEU A 159 8.92 10.24 8.34
C LEU A 159 7.84 10.84 9.23
N PHE A 160 7.77 10.49 10.52
CA PHE A 160 6.87 11.15 11.47
C PHE A 160 7.18 12.66 11.61
N PRO A 161 8.44 13.07 11.86
CA PRO A 161 8.79 14.49 11.98
C PRO A 161 8.68 15.25 10.65
N ALA A 162 8.81 14.55 9.52
CA ALA A 162 8.68 15.12 8.16
C ALA A 162 7.22 15.48 7.79
N THR A 163 6.41 15.86 8.78
CA THR A 163 5.06 16.38 8.54
C THR A 163 5.18 17.76 7.93
N GLU A 164 4.89 17.86 6.64
CA GLU A 164 4.74 19.13 5.95
C GLU A 164 3.54 19.88 6.54
N ARG A 165 3.77 20.62 7.64
CA ARG A 165 2.78 21.55 8.18
C ARG A 165 2.40 22.51 7.06
N ARG A 166 1.09 22.73 6.94
CA ARG A 166 0.40 23.65 6.02
C ARG A 166 0.92 25.08 6.28
N ARG A 167 2.12 25.39 5.79
CA ARG A 167 2.79 26.67 5.99
C ARG A 167 2.15 27.64 5.03
N GLY A 168 1.13 28.35 5.51
CA GLY A 168 0.46 29.43 4.79
C GLY A 168 -0.67 28.95 3.89
N GLU A 169 -1.74 28.41 4.48
CA GLU A 169 -3.01 28.49 3.79
C GLU A 169 -3.58 29.90 3.99
N GLN A 170 -3.26 30.79 3.04
CA GLN A 170 -4.15 31.89 2.76
C GLN A 170 -5.50 31.27 2.37
N PRO A 171 -6.60 31.61 3.08
CA PRO A 171 -7.91 31.11 2.71
C PRO A 171 -8.16 31.53 1.26
N SER A 172 -8.24 30.54 0.37
CA SER A 172 -8.64 30.78 -1.01
C SER A 172 -10.02 31.41 -0.97
N ALA A 173 -10.19 32.53 -1.68
CA ALA A 173 -11.40 33.33 -1.65
C ALA A 173 -12.66 32.45 -1.83
N PRO A 174 -13.71 32.67 -1.03
CA PRO A 174 -14.94 31.88 -1.11
C PRO A 174 -15.58 32.09 -2.49
N GLY A 175 -15.58 31.06 -3.33
CA GLY A 175 -16.29 31.09 -4.62
C GLY A 175 -15.63 30.38 -5.79
N ALA A 176 -14.32 30.11 -5.74
CA ALA A 176 -13.67 29.31 -6.77
C ALA A 176 -13.89 27.82 -6.47
N ALA A 177 -14.67 27.11 -7.29
CA ALA A 177 -14.78 25.65 -7.29
C ALA A 177 -13.41 25.04 -7.68
N GLY A 178 -12.46 25.08 -6.75
CA GLY A 178 -11.07 24.75 -7.00
C GLY A 178 -10.79 23.25 -7.06
N PRO A 179 -9.57 22.87 -7.47
CA PRO A 179 -9.05 21.48 -7.46
C PRO A 179 -9.24 20.77 -6.10
N GLU A 180 -9.36 21.55 -5.03
CA GLU A 180 -9.55 21.09 -3.66
C GLU A 180 -10.86 20.34 -3.45
N VAL A 181 -11.96 20.84 -4.02
CA VAL A 181 -13.31 20.27 -3.85
C VAL A 181 -13.39 18.90 -4.53
N TRP A 182 -12.79 18.78 -5.72
CA TRP A 182 -12.70 17.51 -6.43
C TRP A 182 -11.89 16.48 -5.65
N TRP A 183 -10.74 16.89 -5.10
CA TRP A 183 -9.90 15.99 -4.31
C TRP A 183 -10.61 15.50 -3.03
N LEU A 184 -11.30 16.39 -2.32
CA LEU A 184 -12.14 16.01 -1.17
C LEU A 184 -13.21 14.98 -1.55
N ARG A 185 -13.84 15.16 -2.70
CA ARG A 185 -14.84 14.20 -3.22
C ARG A 185 -14.21 12.85 -3.55
N SER A 186 -13.11 12.82 -4.29
CA SER A 186 -12.41 11.57 -4.63
C SER A 186 -11.91 10.84 -3.38
N SER A 187 -11.34 11.57 -2.41
CA SER A 187 -10.91 11.00 -1.12
C SER A 187 -12.08 10.37 -0.36
N ARG A 188 -13.24 11.03 -0.33
CA ARG A 188 -14.45 10.47 0.31
C ARG A 188 -14.96 9.24 -0.42
N ILE A 189 -14.98 9.23 -1.75
CA ILE A 189 -15.37 8.05 -2.53
C ILE A 189 -14.43 6.87 -2.20
N CYS A 190 -13.11 7.08 -2.22
CA CYS A 190 -12.16 6.04 -1.81
C CYS A 190 -12.40 5.56 -0.37
N GLY A 191 -12.72 6.49 0.55
CA GLY A 191 -13.06 6.16 1.93
C GLY A 191 -14.29 5.28 2.05
N VAL A 192 -15.38 5.61 1.34
CA VAL A 192 -16.59 4.77 1.27
C VAL A 192 -16.26 3.40 0.71
N LEU A 193 -15.50 3.33 -0.39
CA LEU A 193 -15.16 2.07 -1.03
C LEU A 193 -14.39 1.13 -0.09
N PHE A 194 -13.41 1.67 0.64
CA PHE A 194 -12.62 0.95 1.63
C PHE A 194 -13.46 0.48 2.82
N LEU A 195 -14.38 1.32 3.31
CA LEU A 195 -15.22 0.96 4.46
C LEU A 195 -16.26 -0.11 4.11
N LEU A 196 -16.86 -0.05 2.92
CA LEU A 196 -17.74 -1.11 2.44
C LEU A 196 -16.98 -2.44 2.28
N MET A 197 -15.75 -2.41 1.75
CA MET A 197 -14.89 -3.60 1.70
C MET A 197 -14.55 -4.10 3.12
N CYS A 198 -14.27 -3.19 4.06
CA CYS A 198 -14.02 -3.52 5.46
C CYS A 198 -15.21 -4.26 6.08
N VAL A 199 -16.43 -3.75 5.88
CA VAL A 199 -17.65 -4.38 6.40
C VAL A 199 -17.86 -5.76 5.80
N ALA A 200 -17.69 -5.91 4.48
CA ALA A 200 -17.77 -7.21 3.82
C ALA A 200 -16.75 -8.20 4.39
N ARG A 201 -15.50 -7.76 4.59
CA ARG A 201 -14.43 -8.61 5.11
C ARG A 201 -14.63 -8.98 6.58
N ILE A 202 -15.16 -8.06 7.40
CA ILE A 202 -15.59 -8.37 8.78
C ILE A 202 -16.71 -9.42 8.74
N GLY A 203 -17.72 -9.25 7.89
CA GLY A 203 -18.81 -10.22 7.74
C GLY A 203 -18.31 -11.62 7.43
N TRP A 204 -17.40 -11.75 6.47
CA TRP A 204 -16.74 -13.03 6.16
C TRP A 204 -15.89 -13.57 7.31
N THR A 205 -15.11 -12.71 7.97
CA THR A 205 -14.27 -13.12 9.09
C THR A 205 -15.12 -13.64 10.25
N VAL A 206 -16.21 -12.93 10.58
CA VAL A 206 -17.17 -13.37 11.61
C VAL A 206 -17.80 -14.71 11.20
N HIS A 207 -18.23 -14.84 9.95
CA HIS A 207 -18.80 -16.10 9.46
C HIS A 207 -17.83 -17.27 9.65
N THR A 208 -16.57 -17.12 9.25
CA THR A 208 -15.52 -18.14 9.42
C THR A 208 -15.25 -18.46 10.89
N VAL A 209 -15.17 -17.44 11.75
CA VAL A 209 -14.87 -17.61 13.18
C VAL A 209 -16.06 -18.20 13.95
N THR A 210 -17.30 -18.02 13.47
CA THR A 210 -18.51 -18.62 14.05
C THR A 210 -18.79 -20.04 13.56
N ALA A 211 -18.02 -20.55 12.58
CA ALA A 211 -18.17 -21.93 12.14
C ALA A 211 -17.83 -22.89 13.29
N PRO A 212 -18.60 -23.98 13.48
CA PRO A 212 -18.43 -24.88 14.62
C PRO A 212 -17.08 -25.60 14.68
N GLU A 213 -16.33 -25.59 13.57
CA GLU A 213 -15.02 -26.22 13.41
C GLU A 213 -13.86 -25.30 13.81
N VAL A 214 -14.11 -24.01 14.02
CA VAL A 214 -13.07 -22.99 14.26
C VAL A 214 -13.14 -22.51 15.71
N ASP A 215 -12.08 -22.75 16.48
CA ASP A 215 -11.95 -22.13 17.80
C ASP A 215 -11.57 -20.65 17.64
N SER A 216 -12.46 -19.76 18.08
CA SER A 216 -12.25 -18.31 18.06
C SER A 216 -11.04 -17.88 18.90
N GLY A 217 -10.76 -18.60 19.99
CA GLY A 217 -9.60 -18.35 20.85
C GLY A 217 -8.31 -18.62 20.10
N ASP A 218 -8.21 -19.78 19.46
CA ASP A 218 -7.07 -20.16 18.64
C ASP A 218 -6.90 -19.23 17.43
N TYR A 219 -8.00 -18.81 16.80
CA TYR A 219 -7.96 -17.84 15.71
C TYR A 219 -7.29 -16.52 16.13
N LEU A 220 -7.72 -15.94 17.26
CA LEU A 220 -7.13 -14.70 17.79
C LEU A 220 -5.70 -14.92 18.27
N HIS A 221 -5.41 -16.08 18.85
CA HIS A 221 -4.06 -16.45 19.25
C HIS A 221 -3.11 -16.49 18.05
N ARG A 222 -3.52 -17.10 16.92
CA ARG A 222 -2.76 -17.14 15.66
C ARG A 222 -2.58 -15.76 15.01
N VAL A 223 -3.41 -14.78 15.32
CA VAL A 223 -3.21 -13.41 14.84
C VAL A 223 -2.05 -12.75 15.58
N VAL A 224 -1.96 -12.93 16.90
CA VAL A 224 -1.00 -12.20 17.75
C VAL A 224 0.32 -12.95 17.93
N ASP A 225 0.27 -14.26 18.00
CA ASP A 225 1.39 -15.11 18.37
C ASP A 225 2.02 -15.79 17.14
N GLY A 226 3.31 -15.54 16.91
CA GLY A 226 4.10 -16.18 15.86
C GLY A 226 4.31 -17.68 16.08
N SER A 227 4.31 -18.14 17.34
CA SER A 227 4.69 -19.51 17.70
C SER A 227 3.71 -20.58 17.25
N VAL A 228 2.42 -20.24 17.12
CA VAL A 228 1.31 -21.19 16.91
C VAL A 228 1.40 -21.93 15.58
N ILE A 229 2.05 -21.35 14.56
CA ILE A 229 2.21 -21.99 13.25
C ILE A 229 3.20 -23.18 13.36
N GLY A 230 4.12 -23.13 14.32
CA GLY A 230 5.10 -24.19 14.57
C GLY A 230 6.13 -24.36 13.44
N THR A 231 6.15 -23.46 12.45
CA THR A 231 7.11 -23.44 11.35
C THR A 231 7.76 -22.06 11.23
N LEU A 232 9.03 -22.03 10.83
CA LEU A 232 9.81 -20.81 10.60
C LEU A 232 9.57 -20.23 9.20
N ASP A 233 8.30 -20.04 8.84
CA ASP A 233 7.94 -19.46 7.56
C ASP A 233 8.00 -17.93 7.61
N LEU A 234 8.48 -17.30 6.53
CA LEU A 234 8.44 -15.84 6.39
C LEU A 234 7.02 -15.37 6.06
N ALA A 235 6.21 -16.24 5.44
CA ALA A 235 4.82 -15.98 5.15
C ALA A 235 4.00 -15.75 6.42
N ALA A 236 3.27 -14.65 6.46
CA ALA A 236 2.32 -14.39 7.52
C ALA A 236 1.08 -15.28 7.34
N PRO A 237 0.51 -15.82 8.43
CA PRO A 237 -0.66 -16.66 8.30
C PRO A 237 -1.87 -15.86 7.83
N GLN A 238 -2.84 -16.58 7.26
CA GLN A 238 -4.03 -15.99 6.67
C GLN A 238 -4.84 -15.19 7.69
N GLU A 239 -4.91 -15.64 8.95
CA GLU A 239 -5.62 -14.99 10.03
C GLU A 239 -5.06 -13.58 10.29
N PHE A 240 -3.73 -13.44 10.32
CA PHE A 240 -3.07 -12.15 10.52
C PHE A 240 -3.21 -11.22 9.33
N THR A 241 -3.04 -11.72 8.11
CA THR A 241 -3.23 -10.90 6.91
C THR A 241 -4.69 -10.44 6.78
N THR A 242 -5.65 -11.28 7.16
CA THR A 242 -7.08 -10.94 7.19
C THR A 242 -7.38 -9.84 8.20
N VAL A 243 -7.02 -10.02 9.47
CA VAL A 243 -7.24 -9.00 10.51
C VAL A 243 -6.48 -7.72 10.20
N GLY A 244 -5.23 -7.82 9.75
CA GLY A 244 -4.42 -6.68 9.31
C GLY A 244 -5.09 -5.90 8.18
N SER A 245 -5.60 -6.59 7.16
CA SER A 245 -6.31 -5.94 6.05
C SER A 245 -7.58 -5.22 6.51
N VAL A 246 -8.35 -5.81 7.44
CA VAL A 246 -9.54 -5.18 8.03
C VAL A 246 -9.15 -3.88 8.75
N LEU A 247 -8.10 -3.92 9.58
CA LEU A 247 -7.62 -2.74 10.30
C LEU A 247 -7.14 -1.65 9.33
N VAL A 248 -6.39 -2.01 8.30
CA VAL A 248 -5.90 -1.05 7.29
C VAL A 248 -7.05 -0.46 6.49
N LEU A 249 -8.02 -1.27 6.05
CA LEU A 249 -9.24 -0.79 5.36
C LEU A 249 -10.01 0.20 6.23
N LEU A 250 -10.21 -0.13 7.51
CA LEU A 250 -10.92 0.72 8.46
C LEU A 250 -10.19 2.06 8.68
N ILE A 251 -8.90 2.01 9.01
CA ILE A 251 -8.09 3.20 9.32
C ILE A 251 -8.00 4.11 8.08
N LEU A 252 -7.59 3.56 6.93
CA LEU A 252 -7.47 4.34 5.70
C LEU A 252 -8.84 4.84 5.21
N GLY A 253 -9.88 4.02 5.33
CA GLY A 253 -11.26 4.39 5.01
C GLY A 253 -11.75 5.60 5.81
N VAL A 254 -11.59 5.57 7.15
CA VAL A 254 -11.95 6.68 8.03
C VAL A 254 -11.11 7.93 7.75
N LEU A 255 -9.79 7.80 7.56
CA LEU A 255 -8.94 8.94 7.26
C LEU A 255 -9.27 9.57 5.89
N ALA A 256 -9.61 8.75 4.89
CA ALA A 256 -10.01 9.19 3.57
C ALA A 256 -11.39 9.87 3.58
N LEU A 257 -12.36 9.37 4.36
CA LEU A 257 -13.65 10.04 4.58
C LEU A 257 -13.48 11.42 5.22
N ARG A 258 -12.55 11.55 6.17
CA ARG A 258 -12.20 12.83 6.80
C ARG A 258 -11.48 13.81 5.86
N GLY A 259 -11.20 13.41 4.61
CA GLY A 259 -10.54 14.26 3.63
C GLY A 259 -9.09 14.56 3.96
N ARG A 260 -8.35 13.61 4.54
CA ARG A 260 -6.91 13.77 4.81
C ARG A 260 -6.08 13.54 3.54
N ARG A 261 -5.45 14.60 3.02
CA ARG A 261 -4.59 14.55 1.80
C ARG A 261 -3.42 13.60 1.90
N GLU A 262 -2.91 13.46 3.12
CA GLU A 262 -1.71 12.68 3.39
C GLU A 262 -1.90 11.20 3.07
N VAL A 263 -3.12 10.66 3.07
CA VAL A 263 -3.40 9.21 2.97
C VAL A 263 -3.30 8.67 1.54
N ARG A 264 -3.17 9.52 0.52
CA ARG A 264 -3.25 9.12 -0.90
C ARG A 264 -2.30 7.98 -1.28
N GLY A 265 -1.06 8.01 -0.79
CA GLY A 265 -0.07 6.97 -1.08
C GLY A 265 -0.42 5.64 -0.44
N ALA A 266 -0.80 5.67 0.83
CA ALA A 266 -1.27 4.49 1.54
C ALA A 266 -2.50 3.85 0.86
N LEU A 267 -3.48 4.66 0.45
CA LEU A 267 -4.65 4.19 -0.31
C LEU A 267 -4.24 3.51 -1.62
N MET A 268 -3.35 4.14 -2.39
CA MET A 268 -2.92 3.63 -3.69
C MET A 268 -2.18 2.29 -3.56
N VAL A 269 -1.21 2.20 -2.64
CA VAL A 269 -0.43 0.97 -2.46
C VAL A 269 -1.31 -0.16 -1.91
N PHE A 270 -2.11 0.13 -0.88
CA PHE A 270 -2.96 -0.90 -0.30
C PHE A 270 -4.04 -1.37 -1.29
N ALA A 271 -4.66 -0.46 -2.04
CA ALA A 271 -5.61 -0.84 -3.09
C ALA A 271 -4.95 -1.67 -4.20
N ALA A 272 -3.71 -1.35 -4.59
CA ALA A 272 -2.99 -2.14 -5.59
C ALA A 272 -2.67 -3.56 -5.08
N LEU A 273 -2.29 -3.70 -3.81
CA LEU A 273 -2.04 -4.99 -3.17
C LEU A 273 -3.33 -5.82 -3.07
N GLU A 274 -4.43 -5.22 -2.58
CA GLU A 274 -5.74 -5.88 -2.53
C GLU A 274 -6.27 -6.26 -3.92
N LEU A 275 -6.03 -5.41 -4.93
CA LEU A 275 -6.40 -5.70 -6.30
C LEU A 275 -5.64 -6.93 -6.83
N TYR A 276 -4.34 -7.01 -6.57
CA TYR A 276 -3.54 -8.19 -6.94
C TYR A 276 -4.08 -9.48 -6.30
N MET A 277 -4.37 -9.44 -5.00
CA MET A 277 -4.91 -10.61 -4.29
C MET A 277 -6.32 -10.98 -4.79
N THR A 278 -7.14 -9.99 -5.13
CA THR A 278 -8.46 -10.21 -5.73
C THR A 278 -8.34 -10.86 -7.11
N VAL A 279 -7.43 -10.38 -7.97
CA VAL A 279 -7.20 -10.99 -9.29
C VAL A 279 -6.73 -12.43 -9.14
N ARG A 280 -5.81 -12.72 -8.22
CA ARG A 280 -5.35 -14.09 -7.95
C ARG A 280 -6.49 -14.99 -7.48
N THR A 281 -7.41 -14.46 -6.68
CA THR A 281 -8.63 -15.16 -6.26
C THR A 281 -9.55 -15.42 -7.45
N VAL A 282 -9.80 -14.44 -8.32
CA VAL A 282 -10.62 -14.62 -9.53
C VAL A 282 -10.02 -15.69 -10.45
N VAL A 283 -8.69 -15.71 -10.62
CA VAL A 283 -8.01 -16.75 -11.41
C VAL A 283 -8.22 -18.12 -10.77
N LEU A 284 -8.05 -18.25 -9.45
CA LEU A 284 -8.34 -19.51 -8.74
C LEU A 284 -9.76 -20.01 -9.00
N LEU A 285 -10.75 -19.13 -8.86
CA LEU A 285 -12.17 -19.46 -9.07
C LEU A 285 -12.44 -19.89 -10.52
N THR A 286 -11.69 -19.32 -11.47
CA THR A 286 -11.79 -19.67 -12.90
C THR A 286 -11.17 -21.05 -13.16
N VAL A 287 -9.97 -21.31 -12.65
CA VAL A 287 -9.25 -22.58 -12.87
C VAL A 287 -9.96 -23.75 -12.19
N THR A 288 -10.58 -23.53 -11.03
CA THR A 288 -11.29 -24.57 -10.26
C THR A 288 -12.73 -24.80 -10.71
N ASP A 289 -13.19 -24.10 -11.75
CA ASP A 289 -14.59 -24.12 -12.22
C ASP A 289 -15.61 -23.76 -11.11
N PHE A 290 -15.15 -22.99 -10.12
CA PHE A 290 -15.95 -22.64 -8.95
C PHE A 290 -17.02 -21.60 -9.27
N PHE A 291 -16.84 -20.79 -10.32
CA PHE A 291 -17.85 -19.83 -10.78
C PHE A 291 -19.20 -20.49 -11.07
N ASN A 292 -19.20 -21.66 -11.73
CA ASN A 292 -20.43 -22.36 -12.08
C ASN A 292 -21.15 -22.90 -10.84
N ARG A 293 -20.40 -23.45 -9.87
CA ARG A 293 -20.95 -24.00 -8.62
C ARG A 293 -21.36 -22.92 -7.62
N SER A 294 -20.74 -21.74 -7.68
CA SER A 294 -21.01 -20.64 -6.74
C SER A 294 -22.44 -20.13 -6.81
N PHE A 295 -23.09 -20.19 -7.97
CA PHE A 295 -24.48 -19.76 -8.12
C PHE A 295 -25.50 -20.75 -7.55
N GLU A 296 -25.07 -21.96 -7.19
CA GLU A 296 -25.94 -22.99 -6.61
C GLU A 296 -26.23 -22.73 -5.13
N THR A 297 -25.40 -21.91 -4.46
CA THR A 297 -25.54 -21.61 -3.03
C THR A 297 -25.60 -20.09 -2.78
N PRO A 298 -26.38 -19.62 -1.79
CA PRO A 298 -26.43 -18.19 -1.45
C PRO A 298 -25.08 -17.66 -0.97
N GLU A 299 -24.29 -18.51 -0.30
CA GLU A 299 -22.95 -18.18 0.17
C GLU A 299 -21.97 -17.98 -1.00
N GLY A 300 -21.98 -18.89 -1.98
CA GLY A 300 -21.17 -18.76 -3.19
C GLY A 300 -21.53 -17.50 -3.98
N ALA A 301 -22.84 -17.19 -4.13
CA ALA A 301 -23.29 -15.96 -4.77
C ALA A 301 -22.80 -14.70 -4.03
N LEU A 302 -22.85 -14.68 -2.69
CA LEU A 302 -22.35 -13.57 -1.88
C LEU A 302 -20.82 -13.43 -1.99
N SER A 303 -20.09 -14.56 -2.08
CA SER A 303 -18.64 -14.58 -2.29
C SER A 303 -18.26 -13.97 -3.64
N LEU A 304 -18.99 -14.31 -4.70
CA LEU A 304 -18.81 -13.71 -6.02
C LEU A 304 -19.12 -12.21 -6.04
N VAL A 305 -20.21 -11.77 -5.39
CA VAL A 305 -20.57 -10.35 -5.30
C VAL A 305 -19.49 -9.56 -4.55
N THR A 306 -18.98 -10.09 -3.43
CA THR A 306 -17.92 -9.43 -2.67
C THR A 306 -16.58 -9.39 -3.43
N THR A 307 -16.26 -10.44 -4.19
CA THR A 307 -15.09 -10.47 -5.08
C THR A 307 -15.21 -9.46 -6.22
N ALA A 308 -16.37 -9.38 -6.87
CA ALA A 308 -16.64 -8.40 -7.91
C ALA A 308 -16.57 -6.97 -7.38
N TYR A 309 -17.11 -6.74 -6.18
CA TYR A 309 -17.01 -5.47 -5.48
C TYR A 309 -15.56 -5.11 -5.15
N ALA A 310 -14.75 -6.06 -4.65
CA ALA A 310 -13.34 -5.84 -4.37
C ALA A 310 -12.58 -5.42 -5.65
N LEU A 311 -12.83 -6.10 -6.77
CA LEU A 311 -12.21 -5.79 -8.06
C LEU A 311 -12.57 -4.37 -8.53
N ALA A 312 -13.86 -4.04 -8.58
CA ALA A 312 -14.35 -2.73 -9.03
C ALA A 312 -13.98 -1.59 -8.06
N GLY A 313 -14.04 -1.85 -6.76
CA GLY A 313 -13.71 -0.89 -5.71
C GLY A 313 -12.23 -0.55 -5.71
N MET A 314 -11.35 -1.55 -5.70
CA MET A 314 -9.91 -1.32 -5.65
C MET A 314 -9.37 -0.70 -6.94
N THR A 315 -9.86 -1.13 -8.11
CA THR A 315 -9.54 -0.45 -9.39
C THR A 315 -9.99 1.01 -9.38
N SER A 316 -11.19 1.31 -8.90
CA SER A 316 -11.68 2.68 -8.77
C SER A 316 -10.79 3.51 -7.85
N VAL A 317 -10.34 2.96 -6.72
CA VAL A 317 -9.41 3.66 -5.82
C VAL A 317 -8.07 3.92 -6.49
N VAL A 318 -7.49 2.94 -7.19
CA VAL A 318 -6.24 3.13 -7.95
C VAL A 318 -6.41 4.22 -9.00
N VAL A 319 -7.50 4.23 -9.76
CA VAL A 319 -7.78 5.25 -10.78
C VAL A 319 -7.99 6.64 -10.16
N LEU A 320 -8.78 6.75 -9.10
CA LEU A 320 -9.05 8.03 -8.42
C LEU A 320 -7.80 8.59 -7.72
N THR A 321 -6.93 7.71 -7.20
CA THR A 321 -5.67 8.11 -6.56
C THR A 321 -4.54 8.37 -7.57
N THR A 322 -4.61 7.88 -8.81
CA THR A 322 -3.63 8.20 -9.87
C THR A 322 -4.05 9.38 -10.75
N GLY A 323 -5.36 9.57 -10.94
CA GLY A 323 -5.94 10.59 -11.81
C GLY A 323 -5.43 12.01 -11.53
N ARG A 324 -4.75 12.59 -12.53
CA ARG A 324 -4.20 13.96 -12.65
C ARG A 324 -2.76 14.25 -12.22
N ALA A 325 -1.94 13.29 -11.79
CA ALA A 325 -0.49 13.55 -11.67
C ALA A 325 0.24 13.57 -13.05
N PHE A 326 -0.40 13.08 -14.11
CA PHE A 326 0.22 12.87 -15.44
C PHE A 326 -0.52 13.51 -16.62
N GLY A 327 -1.46 14.43 -16.37
CA GLY A 327 -2.19 15.12 -17.45
C GLY A 327 -1.38 16.30 -18.00
N PRO A 328 -1.13 16.40 -19.32
CA PRO A 328 -0.36 17.51 -19.95
C PRO A 328 -1.06 18.88 -19.94
N TYR A 329 -2.21 19.03 -19.28
CA TYR A 329 -3.07 20.22 -19.33
C TYR A 329 -3.05 21.07 -18.04
N SER A 330 -1.94 21.13 -17.30
CA SER A 330 -1.81 22.07 -16.18
C SER A 330 -1.38 23.49 -16.59
N GLY A 331 -1.20 23.78 -17.89
CA GLY A 331 -0.62 25.04 -18.35
C GLY A 331 -1.55 26.03 -19.09
N LEU A 332 -2.66 25.60 -19.68
CA LEU A 332 -3.51 26.50 -20.46
C LEU A 332 -4.70 26.99 -19.63
N ARG A 333 -4.45 28.02 -18.82
CA ARG A 333 -5.49 28.95 -18.37
C ARG A 333 -6.04 29.66 -19.62
N PRO A 334 -7.32 29.52 -19.99
CA PRO A 334 -7.93 30.30 -21.08
C PRO A 334 -8.22 31.76 -20.70
N GLU A 335 -7.74 32.24 -19.55
CA GLU A 335 -8.02 33.60 -19.05
C GLU A 335 -7.22 34.70 -19.76
N GLY A 336 -6.21 34.35 -20.59
CA GLY A 336 -5.36 35.33 -21.27
C GLY A 336 -5.88 35.87 -22.61
N VAL A 337 -6.98 35.36 -23.17
CA VAL A 337 -7.39 35.67 -24.55
C VAL A 337 -8.56 36.67 -24.63
N ARG A 338 -9.12 37.14 -23.50
CA ARG A 338 -10.33 37.99 -23.51
C ARG A 338 -10.15 39.50 -23.31
N THR A 339 -8.93 40.05 -23.27
CA THR A 339 -8.74 41.50 -23.03
C THR A 339 -8.03 42.30 -24.14
N ALA A 340 -7.89 41.77 -25.36
CA ALA A 340 -7.23 42.49 -26.47
C ALA A 340 -8.14 42.77 -27.69
N ALA A 341 -9.46 42.92 -27.50
CA ALA A 341 -10.39 43.24 -28.60
C ALA A 341 -11.42 44.34 -28.27
N VAL A 342 -11.07 45.29 -27.40
CA VAL A 342 -11.85 46.52 -27.21
C VAL A 342 -10.88 47.69 -27.20
N GLY A 343 -10.66 48.31 -28.36
CA GLY A 343 -9.76 49.46 -28.45
C GLY A 343 -9.24 49.79 -29.85
N ARG A 344 -10.06 49.68 -30.90
CA ARG A 344 -9.76 50.35 -32.18
C ARG A 344 -11.04 50.67 -32.94
N GLY A 345 -11.70 51.72 -32.47
CA GLY A 345 -12.87 52.32 -33.10
C GLY A 345 -12.91 53.80 -32.74
N GLY A 346 -11.85 54.54 -33.10
CA GLY A 346 -11.85 56.00 -33.07
C GLY A 346 -11.98 56.51 -34.50
N GLY A 347 -13.11 57.11 -34.82
CA GLY A 347 -13.24 58.03 -35.94
C GLY A 347 -12.66 59.40 -35.54
N VAL A 348 -11.95 60.05 -36.46
CA VAL A 348 -12.39 61.17 -37.29
C VAL A 348 -11.58 61.10 -38.58
#